data_AF-A0AAW0GJI4-F1
#
_entry.id   AF-A0AAW0GJI4-F1
#
_cell.length_a   1.000
_cell.length_b   1.000
_cell.length_c   1.000
_cell.angle_alpha   90.00
_cell.angle_beta   90.00
_cell.angle_gamma   90.00
#
_symmetry.space_group_name_H-M   'P 1'
#
loop_
_entity.id
_entity.type
_entity.pdbx_description
1 polymer ?
#
loop_
_entity_poly.entity_id
_entity_poly.type
_entity_poly.pdbx_seq_one_letter_code
_entity_poly.pdbx_strand_id
1 'polypeptide(L)'
;MVFAWWMACLADAYRSVYYRRKPLLDDDDYDIDFYTAEKTMSAEPSSSSDNSQVSPREQLQGYYRAAHALARMSRQMSRYLWRPATESDGVPVQTVWGFMNSLDEWKDQYLNQVGVPPNFPSDWDFISCVTACASDVTYHIQWIILFSAVDDYGIREQNDLVRTGSPGETNTTSHEEIENSKKKLYEDTLHGACRIAGLAGVLTSHGYMRLDSAVMHVSCIHAGFFLAKLGRPEVLNCIAALKQYSHAYEEMAERAAEIQKVYEAAVGGEFDFAHMASVVPRPNGHAGYPMDGLMSVRHNSHSPAHHQQHHQSSPLSQFPVTADNGFYA
;
A
#
# COMPACT_ATOMS: atom_id res chain seq x y z
N MET A 1 11.53 16.33 19.96
CA MET A 1 10.89 17.52 19.34
C MET A 1 10.84 17.38 17.81
N VAL A 2 11.97 17.21 17.12
CA VAL A 2 12.04 17.13 15.64
C VAL A 2 11.27 15.92 15.07
N PHE A 3 11.38 14.75 15.69
CA PHE A 3 10.59 13.56 15.29
C PHE A 3 9.07 13.83 15.32
N ALA A 4 8.58 14.41 16.42
CA ALA A 4 7.15 14.71 16.58
C ALA A 4 6.66 15.75 15.55
N TRP A 5 7.50 16.72 15.21
CA TRP A 5 7.22 17.68 14.13
C TRP A 5 7.08 16.99 12.78
N TRP A 6 8.03 16.12 12.42
CA TRP A 6 7.96 15.35 11.17
C TRP A 6 6.72 14.46 11.10
N MET A 7 6.36 13.78 12.19
CA MET A 7 5.12 13.00 12.23
C MET A 7 3.88 13.87 12.03
N ALA A 8 3.86 15.10 12.57
CA ALA A 8 2.77 16.05 12.32
C ALA A 8 2.72 16.50 10.84
N CYS A 9 3.88 16.77 10.23
CA CYS A 9 3.98 17.12 8.81
C CYS A 9 3.45 15.99 7.90
N LEU A 10 3.86 14.74 8.16
CA LEU A 10 3.41 13.57 7.40
C LEU A 10 1.91 13.31 7.62
N ALA A 11 1.45 13.41 8.86
CA ALA A 11 0.04 13.20 9.19
C ALA A 11 -0.87 14.24 8.51
N ASP A 12 -0.50 15.52 8.50
CA ASP A 12 -1.25 16.55 7.77
C ASP A 12 -1.32 16.25 6.27
N ALA A 13 -0.18 15.90 5.66
CA ALA A 13 -0.10 15.58 4.24
C ALA A 13 -0.97 14.38 3.87
N TYR A 14 -0.80 13.24 4.55
CA TYR A 14 -1.56 12.02 4.23
C TYR A 14 -3.04 12.17 4.57
N ARG A 15 -3.38 12.82 5.68
CA ARG A 15 -4.78 13.12 6.00
C ARG A 15 -5.43 13.98 4.92
N SER A 16 -4.70 14.94 4.37
CA SER A 16 -5.21 15.84 3.34
C SER A 16 -5.67 15.08 2.09
N VAL A 17 -4.89 14.09 1.67
CA VAL A 17 -5.17 13.32 0.45
C VAL A 17 -6.16 12.17 0.71
N TYR A 18 -6.01 11.45 1.83
CA TYR A 18 -6.87 10.32 2.19
C TYR A 18 -8.31 10.72 2.52
N TYR A 19 -8.48 11.84 3.24
CA TYR A 19 -9.79 12.26 3.74
C TYR A 19 -10.33 13.51 3.05
N ARG A 20 -9.77 13.85 1.87
CA ARG A 20 -10.15 15.01 1.06
C ARG A 20 -10.20 16.31 1.88
N ARG A 21 -9.20 16.52 2.74
CA ARG A 21 -9.07 17.72 3.58
C ARG A 21 -8.04 18.66 2.99
N LYS A 22 -8.24 19.97 3.15
CA LYS A 22 -7.22 20.95 2.79
C LYS A 22 -6.00 20.76 3.73
N PRO A 23 -4.78 20.60 3.19
CA PRO A 23 -3.58 20.56 4.03
C PRO A 23 -3.40 21.89 4.75
N LEU A 24 -2.98 21.83 6.02
CA LEU A 24 -2.75 23.01 6.84
C LEU A 24 -1.32 23.54 6.72
N LEU A 25 -0.36 22.64 6.48
CA LEU A 25 1.05 22.98 6.32
C LEU A 25 1.42 23.05 4.84
N ASP A 26 2.19 24.05 4.49
CA ASP A 26 2.89 24.20 3.23
C ASP A 26 4.34 23.72 3.32
N ASP A 27 4.94 23.41 2.18
CA ASP A 27 6.34 22.96 2.13
C ASP A 27 7.32 24.07 2.56
N ASP A 28 6.88 25.32 2.51
CA ASP A 28 7.64 26.50 2.93
C ASP A 28 7.44 26.85 4.42
N ASP A 29 6.52 26.17 5.13
CA ASP A 29 6.23 26.45 6.55
C ASP A 29 7.29 25.86 7.51
N TYR A 30 8.22 25.08 7.00
CA TYR A 30 9.30 24.47 7.77
C TYR A 30 10.59 24.38 6.95
N ASP A 31 11.66 24.92 7.52
CA ASP A 31 13.04 24.87 7.02
C ASP A 31 13.89 23.81 7.74
N ILE A 32 13.27 23.06 8.67
CA ILE A 32 13.90 21.99 9.41
C ILE A 32 14.11 20.82 8.46
N ASP A 33 15.22 20.86 7.74
CA ASP A 33 15.83 19.68 7.18
C ASP A 33 16.11 18.71 8.33
N PHE A 34 15.78 17.42 8.19
CA PHE A 34 16.00 16.42 9.24
C PHE A 34 17.45 16.46 9.78
N TYR A 35 18.39 16.97 8.96
CA TYR A 35 19.81 17.11 9.24
C TYR A 35 20.24 18.38 9.99
N THR A 36 19.48 19.49 10.01
CA THR A 36 19.92 20.71 10.73
C THR A 36 19.69 20.63 12.24
N ALA A 37 18.77 19.77 12.67
CA ALA A 37 18.59 19.42 14.07
C ALA A 37 19.84 18.80 14.73
N GLU A 38 20.78 18.30 13.92
CA GLU A 38 21.93 17.53 14.37
C GLU A 38 23.20 18.36 14.57
N LYS A 39 23.26 19.62 14.09
CA LYS A 39 24.42 20.49 14.38
C LYS A 39 24.57 20.79 15.88
N THR A 40 23.58 20.42 16.69
CA THR A 40 23.59 20.51 18.15
C THR A 40 23.95 19.18 18.85
N MET A 41 24.00 18.04 18.14
CA MET A 41 24.18 16.72 18.77
C MET A 41 25.45 15.96 18.36
N SER A 42 26.07 16.26 17.21
CA SER A 42 27.30 15.59 16.79
C SER A 42 28.55 16.34 17.24
N ALA A 43 28.92 16.14 18.51
CA ALA A 43 30.25 16.45 19.03
C ALA A 43 30.92 15.19 19.61
N GLU A 44 30.86 14.04 18.93
CA GLU A 44 31.83 12.96 19.18
C GLU A 44 32.25 12.23 17.89
N PRO A 45 33.55 11.95 17.71
CA PRO A 45 34.07 11.28 16.52
C PRO A 45 34.12 9.77 16.75
N SER A 46 33.20 9.01 16.16
CA SER A 46 33.32 7.56 16.13
C SER A 46 34.01 7.09 14.84
N SER A 47 35.30 6.82 14.98
CA SER A 47 36.10 5.98 14.09
C SER A 47 35.60 4.53 14.12
N SER A 48 35.30 3.93 12.98
CA SER A 48 35.78 2.59 12.58
C SER A 48 35.08 2.13 11.30
N SER A 49 35.93 1.80 10.34
CA SER A 49 35.64 1.06 9.13
C SER A 49 35.25 -0.39 9.46
N ASP A 50 34.48 -1.02 8.57
CA ASP A 50 34.28 -2.47 8.39
C ASP A 50 32.93 -3.06 8.87
N ASN A 51 31.87 -2.83 8.09
CA ASN A 51 30.90 -3.86 7.69
C ASN A 51 29.93 -3.29 6.64
N SER A 52 29.56 -4.09 5.64
CA SER A 52 28.59 -3.76 4.57
C SER A 52 27.13 -3.62 5.06
N GLN A 53 26.92 -3.31 6.34
CA GLN A 53 25.62 -3.00 6.90
C GLN A 53 25.44 -1.48 6.88
N VAL A 54 24.49 -1.02 6.08
CA VAL A 54 24.00 0.36 6.10
C VAL A 54 23.67 0.71 7.54
N SER A 55 24.30 1.75 8.08
CA SER A 55 24.12 2.11 9.48
C SER A 55 22.64 2.39 9.78
N PRO A 56 22.13 2.11 10.99
CA PRO A 56 20.74 2.43 11.35
C PRO A 56 20.38 3.90 11.09
N ARG A 57 21.38 4.78 11.14
CA ARG A 57 21.27 6.20 10.79
C ARG A 57 21.01 6.44 9.29
N GLU A 58 21.75 5.78 8.41
CA GLU A 58 21.56 5.88 6.96
C GLU A 58 20.22 5.28 6.51
N GLN A 59 19.76 4.21 7.16
CA GLN A 59 18.44 3.63 6.89
C GLN A 59 17.31 4.60 7.28
N LEU A 60 17.41 5.18 8.48
CA LEU A 60 16.45 6.18 8.96
C LEU A 60 16.46 7.45 8.08
N GLN A 61 17.64 7.83 7.58
CA GLN A 61 17.82 8.94 6.65
C GLN A 61 17.08 8.71 5.32
N GLY A 62 17.20 7.51 4.74
CA GLY A 62 16.49 7.13 3.52
C GLY A 62 14.97 7.18 3.70
N TYR A 63 14.49 6.65 4.82
CA TYR A 63 13.06 6.65 5.17
C TYR A 63 12.46 8.06 5.20
N TYR A 64 13.06 9.02 5.90
CA TYR A 64 12.48 10.37 6.00
C TYR A 64 12.50 11.13 4.68
N ARG A 65 13.54 10.97 3.86
CA ARG A 65 13.57 11.56 2.52
C ARG A 65 12.43 11.02 1.66
N ALA A 66 12.25 9.70 1.66
CA ALA A 66 11.18 9.05 0.93
C ALA A 66 9.79 9.50 1.42
N ALA A 67 9.57 9.50 2.74
CA ALA A 67 8.32 9.92 3.34
C ALA A 67 8.01 11.41 3.11
N HIS A 68 9.02 12.29 3.18
CA HIS A 68 8.84 13.70 2.87
C HIS A 68 8.47 13.92 1.41
N ALA A 69 9.15 13.25 0.48
CA ALA A 69 8.81 13.32 -0.94
C ALA A 69 7.36 12.89 -1.21
N LEU A 70 6.89 11.78 -0.59
CA LEU A 70 5.47 11.38 -0.68
C LEU A 70 4.54 12.39 -0.04
N ALA A 71 4.92 12.99 1.09
CA ALA A 71 4.09 13.99 1.77
C ALA A 71 3.89 15.24 0.91
N ARG A 72 4.95 15.74 0.25
CA ARG A 72 4.86 16.86 -0.70
C ARG A 72 3.90 16.54 -1.83
N MET A 73 4.05 15.37 -2.44
CA MET A 73 3.16 14.90 -3.50
C MET A 73 1.72 14.74 -3.00
N SER A 74 1.51 14.20 -1.80
CA SER A 74 0.17 14.04 -1.19
C SER A 74 -0.53 15.39 -1.00
N ARG A 75 0.18 16.43 -0.54
CA ARG A 75 -0.39 17.79 -0.44
C ARG A 75 -0.73 18.35 -1.80
N GLN A 76 0.13 18.16 -2.80
CA GLN A 76 -0.14 18.59 -4.17
C GLN A 76 -1.37 17.86 -4.72
N MET A 77 -1.44 16.54 -4.60
CA MET A 77 -2.61 15.74 -4.98
C MET A 77 -3.87 16.27 -4.31
N SER A 78 -3.87 16.47 -3.00
CA SER A 78 -5.04 17.04 -2.30
C SER A 78 -5.46 18.40 -2.87
N ARG A 79 -4.49 19.28 -3.13
CA ARG A 79 -4.73 20.61 -3.70
C ARG A 79 -5.24 20.57 -5.12
N TYR A 80 -4.91 19.58 -5.94
CA TYR A 80 -5.37 19.52 -7.33
C TYR A 80 -6.63 18.68 -7.52
N LEU A 81 -6.77 17.59 -6.76
CA LEU A 81 -7.84 16.62 -6.96
C LEU A 81 -9.13 17.01 -6.23
N TRP A 82 -9.04 17.62 -5.05
CA TRP A 82 -10.20 17.84 -4.16
C TRP A 82 -10.73 19.27 -4.17
N ARG A 83 -10.64 19.96 -5.31
CA ARG A 83 -11.21 21.30 -5.49
C ARG A 83 -12.59 21.21 -6.16
N PRO A 84 -13.53 22.12 -5.84
CA PRO A 84 -14.81 22.19 -6.53
C PRO A 84 -14.69 22.30 -8.06
N ALA A 85 -13.67 23.03 -8.55
CA ALA A 85 -13.40 23.14 -9.98
C ALA A 85 -13.01 21.79 -10.62
N THR A 86 -12.29 20.93 -9.88
CA THR A 86 -11.94 19.59 -10.36
C THR A 86 -13.14 18.68 -10.40
N GLU A 87 -14.03 18.79 -9.40
CA GLU A 87 -15.30 18.05 -9.38
C GLU A 87 -16.24 18.49 -10.50
N SER A 88 -16.27 19.78 -10.86
CA SER A 88 -17.13 20.29 -11.93
C SER A 88 -16.58 20.05 -13.33
N ASP A 89 -15.27 20.26 -13.52
CA ASP A 89 -14.66 20.31 -14.85
C ASP A 89 -13.92 19.01 -15.18
N GLY A 90 -13.45 18.27 -14.17
CA GLY A 90 -12.56 17.12 -14.30
C GLY A 90 -11.10 17.43 -13.94
N VAL A 91 -10.27 16.39 -13.89
CA VAL A 91 -8.83 16.52 -13.62
C VAL A 91 -8.10 16.96 -14.89
N PRO A 92 -7.28 18.02 -14.85
CA PRO A 92 -6.41 18.38 -15.98
C PRO A 92 -5.52 17.21 -16.42
N VAL A 93 -5.45 16.93 -17.73
CA VAL A 93 -4.59 15.86 -18.26
C VAL A 93 -3.13 16.03 -17.85
N GLN A 94 -2.63 17.28 -17.90
CA GLN A 94 -1.25 17.60 -17.49
C GLN A 94 -1.00 17.33 -16.01
N THR A 95 -2.02 17.52 -15.17
CA THR A 95 -1.94 17.19 -13.74
C THR A 95 -1.88 15.69 -13.52
N VAL A 96 -2.67 14.90 -14.26
CA VAL A 96 -2.60 13.43 -14.21
C VAL A 96 -1.19 12.96 -14.60
N TRP A 97 -0.66 13.42 -15.73
CA TRP A 97 0.71 13.08 -16.17
C TRP A 97 1.78 13.50 -15.16
N GLY A 98 1.68 14.71 -14.61
CA GLY A 98 2.61 15.20 -13.60
C GLY A 98 2.67 14.31 -12.36
N PHE A 99 1.51 13.82 -11.88
CA PHE A 99 1.49 12.89 -10.75
C PHE A 99 1.98 11.49 -11.10
N MET A 100 1.62 10.97 -12.28
CA MET A 100 2.12 9.66 -12.73
C MET A 100 3.65 9.66 -12.83
N ASN A 101 4.22 10.71 -13.42
CA ASN A 101 5.68 10.84 -13.53
C ASN A 101 6.34 10.98 -12.14
N SER A 102 5.78 11.83 -11.27
CA SER A 102 6.30 11.98 -9.88
C SER A 102 6.27 10.66 -9.10
N LEU A 103 5.24 9.82 -9.31
CA LEU A 103 5.12 8.51 -8.67
C LEU A 103 6.12 7.50 -9.24
N ASP A 104 6.39 7.53 -10.53
CA ASP A 104 7.42 6.70 -11.14
C ASP A 104 8.82 7.10 -10.64
N GLU A 105 9.12 8.40 -10.62
CA GLU A 105 10.37 8.95 -10.08
C GLU A 105 10.58 8.55 -8.60
N TRP A 106 9.53 8.67 -7.78
CA TRP A 106 9.60 8.26 -6.38
C TRP A 106 9.94 6.78 -6.22
N LYS A 107 9.30 5.92 -7.01
CA LYS A 107 9.55 4.47 -6.98
C LYS A 107 11.00 4.15 -7.30
N ASP A 108 11.50 4.71 -8.40
CA ASP A 108 12.85 4.47 -8.88
C ASP A 108 13.90 4.93 -7.86
N GLN A 109 13.63 6.05 -7.18
CA GLN A 109 14.53 6.62 -6.20
C GLN A 109 14.49 5.91 -4.84
N TYR A 110 13.30 5.55 -4.35
CA TYR A 110 13.11 5.20 -2.93
C TYR A 110 12.56 3.80 -2.67
N LEU A 111 11.75 3.20 -3.55
CA LEU A 111 11.01 1.97 -3.21
C LEU A 111 11.92 0.82 -2.79
N ASN A 112 13.06 0.65 -3.47
CA ASN A 112 14.05 -0.38 -3.12
C ASN A 112 14.75 -0.13 -1.76
N GLN A 113 14.72 1.10 -1.26
CA GLN A 113 15.38 1.48 0.01
C GLN A 113 14.43 1.37 1.20
N VAL A 114 13.15 1.74 1.02
CA VAL A 114 12.19 1.87 2.13
C VAL A 114 11.03 0.88 2.06
N GLY A 115 10.81 0.27 0.90
CA GLY A 115 9.76 -0.71 0.67
C GLY A 115 10.15 -2.11 1.12
N VAL A 116 9.24 -3.04 0.90
CA VAL A 116 9.46 -4.44 1.26
C VAL A 116 10.36 -5.10 0.21
N PRO A 117 11.45 -5.78 0.63
CA PRO A 117 12.37 -6.44 -0.29
C PRO A 117 11.67 -7.60 -1.04
N PRO A 118 12.19 -8.02 -2.21
CA PRO A 118 11.57 -9.09 -3.00
C PRO A 118 11.43 -10.42 -2.27
N ASN A 119 12.32 -10.71 -1.31
CA ASN A 119 12.31 -11.93 -0.52
C ASN A 119 11.93 -11.59 0.93
N PHE A 120 10.72 -12.01 1.33
CA PHE A 120 10.25 -11.88 2.72
C PHE A 120 11.02 -12.86 3.63
N PRO A 121 11.71 -12.37 4.67
CA PRO A 121 12.25 -13.23 5.71
C PRO A 121 11.11 -13.86 6.52
N SER A 122 11.18 -15.17 6.79
CA SER A 122 10.16 -15.89 7.57
C SER A 122 10.12 -15.51 9.06
N ASP A 123 11.16 -14.82 9.53
CA ASP A 123 11.41 -14.43 10.91
C ASP A 123 11.37 -12.91 11.12
N TRP A 124 10.78 -12.18 10.18
CA TRP A 124 10.64 -10.73 10.31
C TRP A 124 9.84 -10.36 11.55
N ASP A 125 10.48 -9.58 12.43
CA ASP A 125 9.79 -9.06 13.60
C ASP A 125 8.71 -8.05 13.20
N PHE A 126 7.77 -7.84 14.11
CA PHE A 126 6.63 -6.94 13.91
C PHE A 126 7.04 -5.54 13.44
N ILE A 127 8.05 -4.94 14.05
CA ILE A 127 8.44 -3.54 13.77
C ILE A 127 9.03 -3.44 12.37
N SER A 128 9.95 -4.33 12.03
CA SER A 128 10.57 -4.37 10.70
C SER A 128 9.52 -4.61 9.60
N CYS A 129 8.63 -5.56 9.81
CA CYS A 129 7.59 -5.92 8.83
C CYS A 129 6.60 -4.78 8.60
N VAL A 130 6.04 -4.21 9.68
CA VAL A 130 5.06 -3.11 9.56
C VAL A 130 5.70 -1.85 8.99
N THR A 131 6.93 -1.50 9.38
CA THR A 131 7.60 -0.28 8.89
C THR A 131 7.88 -0.35 7.39
N ALA A 132 8.39 -1.50 6.90
CA ALA A 132 8.62 -1.70 5.48
C ALA A 132 7.31 -1.73 4.69
N CYS A 133 6.30 -2.44 5.20
CA CYS A 133 4.97 -2.48 4.57
C CYS A 133 4.34 -1.09 4.52
N ALA A 134 4.44 -0.29 5.59
CA ALA A 134 3.87 1.05 5.68
C ALA A 134 4.37 1.98 4.57
N SER A 135 5.68 1.99 4.31
CA SER A 135 6.26 2.81 3.25
C SER A 135 5.78 2.37 1.86
N ASP A 136 5.80 1.05 1.62
CA ASP A 136 5.39 0.41 0.36
C ASP A 136 3.90 0.70 0.06
N VAL A 137 3.00 0.51 1.04
CA VAL A 137 1.57 0.79 0.86
C VAL A 137 1.24 2.27 0.77
N THR A 138 2.00 3.15 1.44
CA THR A 138 1.80 4.61 1.38
C THR A 138 2.16 5.17 0.01
N TYR A 139 3.11 4.53 -0.68
CA TYR A 139 3.38 4.80 -2.09
C TYR A 139 2.24 4.30 -2.99
N HIS A 140 1.87 3.02 -2.88
CA HIS A 140 0.91 2.42 -3.80
C HIS A 140 -0.50 3.00 -3.70
N ILE A 141 -0.93 3.45 -2.52
CA ILE A 141 -2.24 4.07 -2.36
C ILE A 141 -2.38 5.37 -3.17
N GLN A 142 -1.30 6.09 -3.44
CA GLN A 142 -1.35 7.32 -4.24
C GLN A 142 -1.87 7.05 -5.65
N TRP A 143 -1.47 5.94 -6.26
CA TRP A 143 -2.00 5.51 -7.57
C TRP A 143 -3.52 5.28 -7.52
N ILE A 144 -4.00 4.58 -6.48
CA ILE A 144 -5.43 4.30 -6.30
C ILE A 144 -6.22 5.59 -6.10
N ILE A 145 -5.66 6.56 -5.38
CA ILE A 145 -6.30 7.86 -5.17
C ILE A 145 -6.38 8.65 -6.47
N LEU A 146 -5.29 8.69 -7.25
CA LEU A 146 -5.28 9.34 -8.56
C LEU A 146 -6.30 8.69 -9.51
N PHE A 147 -6.31 7.36 -9.57
CA PHE A 147 -7.31 6.61 -10.33
C PHE A 147 -8.73 6.97 -9.89
N SER A 148 -9.01 6.96 -8.58
CA SER A 148 -10.35 7.25 -8.06
C SER A 148 -10.80 8.66 -8.42
N ALA A 149 -9.91 9.65 -8.36
CA ALA A 149 -10.22 11.01 -8.79
C ALA A 149 -10.53 11.10 -10.29
N VAL A 150 -9.78 10.38 -11.13
CA VAL A 150 -10.03 10.35 -12.57
C VAL A 150 -11.31 9.56 -12.89
N ASP A 151 -11.62 8.50 -12.15
CA ASP A 151 -12.87 7.74 -12.32
C ASP A 151 -14.10 8.54 -11.87
N ASP A 152 -14.00 9.26 -10.75
CA ASP A 152 -15.08 10.09 -10.19
C ASP A 152 -15.38 11.31 -11.08
N TYR A 153 -14.34 12.01 -11.56
CA TYR A 153 -14.47 13.34 -12.18
C TYR A 153 -14.13 13.39 -13.68
N GLY A 154 -13.47 12.36 -14.21
CA GLY A 154 -12.99 12.35 -15.58
C GLY A 154 -11.80 13.26 -15.83
N ILE A 155 -11.36 13.28 -17.09
CA ILE A 155 -10.31 14.18 -17.56
C ILE A 155 -10.97 15.41 -18.17
N ARG A 156 -10.56 16.59 -17.72
CA ARG A 156 -11.23 17.84 -18.07
C ARG A 156 -11.28 18.09 -19.57
N GLU A 157 -10.18 17.87 -20.26
CA GLU A 157 -10.08 18.07 -21.69
C GLU A 157 -11.04 17.13 -22.46
N GLN A 158 -11.29 15.92 -21.94
CA GLN A 158 -12.28 14.98 -22.48
C GLN A 158 -13.71 15.39 -22.15
N ASN A 159 -13.98 15.86 -20.93
CA ASN A 159 -15.28 16.37 -20.51
C ASN A 159 -15.70 17.59 -21.35
N ASP A 160 -14.76 18.50 -21.62
CA ASP A 160 -14.96 19.68 -22.44
C ASP A 160 -15.37 19.31 -23.87
N LEU A 161 -14.68 18.34 -24.48
CA LEU A 161 -15.01 17.83 -25.81
C LEU A 161 -16.44 17.29 -25.87
N VAL A 162 -16.88 16.54 -24.86
CA VAL A 162 -18.23 15.98 -24.77
C VAL A 162 -19.27 17.10 -24.60
N ARG A 163 -18.96 18.13 -23.81
CA ARG A 163 -19.88 19.24 -23.50
C ARG A 163 -20.07 20.20 -24.67
N THR A 164 -19.02 20.54 -25.40
CA THR A 164 -19.08 21.55 -26.48
C THR A 164 -19.31 20.95 -27.85
N GLY A 165 -19.11 19.63 -28.03
CA GLY A 165 -19.27 18.95 -29.32
C GLY A 165 -18.25 19.36 -30.39
N SER A 166 -17.27 20.19 -30.03
CA SER A 166 -16.18 20.66 -30.89
C SER A 166 -14.88 20.59 -30.10
N PRO A 167 -13.75 20.17 -30.71
CA PRO A 167 -12.43 20.41 -30.13
C PRO A 167 -12.32 21.89 -29.84
N GLY A 168 -12.33 22.28 -28.56
CA GLY A 168 -12.02 23.65 -28.20
C GLY A 168 -10.70 24.03 -28.87
N GLU A 169 -10.60 25.25 -29.41
CA GLU A 169 -9.45 25.73 -30.20
C GLU A 169 -8.09 25.63 -29.48
N THR A 170 -8.08 25.23 -28.20
CA THR A 170 -6.93 25.06 -27.32
C THR A 170 -6.51 23.60 -27.04
N ASN A 171 -7.26 22.58 -27.47
CA ASN A 171 -6.92 21.18 -27.15
C ASN A 171 -5.95 20.58 -28.18
N THR A 172 -4.65 20.73 -27.92
CA THR A 172 -3.56 20.07 -28.66
C THR A 172 -3.36 18.60 -28.28
N THR A 173 -3.96 18.13 -27.18
CA THR A 173 -3.77 16.75 -26.69
C THR A 173 -4.71 15.80 -27.42
N SER A 174 -4.16 14.73 -27.99
CA SER A 174 -4.94 13.73 -28.72
C SER A 174 -5.78 12.89 -27.75
N HIS A 175 -7.02 12.56 -28.14
CA HIS A 175 -7.86 11.60 -27.41
C HIS A 175 -7.17 10.25 -27.19
N GLU A 176 -6.32 9.83 -28.14
CA GLU A 176 -5.53 8.60 -28.03
C GLU A 176 -4.51 8.68 -26.88
N GLU A 177 -3.86 9.82 -26.70
CA GLU A 177 -2.88 10.03 -25.61
C GLU A 177 -3.57 10.00 -24.25
N ILE A 178 -4.77 10.57 -24.15
CA ILE A 178 -5.61 10.53 -22.95
C ILE A 178 -5.97 9.07 -22.60
N GLU A 179 -6.47 8.30 -23.56
CA GLU A 179 -6.86 6.90 -23.30
C GLU A 179 -5.66 6.00 -22.97
N ASN A 180 -4.51 6.20 -23.64
CA ASN A 180 -3.27 5.51 -23.28
C ASN A 180 -2.82 5.82 -21.85
N SER A 181 -3.00 7.06 -21.42
CA SER A 181 -2.66 7.50 -20.06
C SER A 181 -3.60 6.90 -19.02
N LYS A 182 -4.91 6.85 -19.31
CA LYS A 182 -5.90 6.15 -18.46
C LYS A 182 -5.56 4.66 -18.34
N LYS A 183 -5.14 4.03 -19.44
CA LYS A 183 -4.72 2.62 -19.44
C LYS A 183 -3.50 2.39 -18.54
N LYS A 184 -2.45 3.19 -18.69
CA LYS A 184 -1.27 3.11 -17.78
C LYS A 184 -1.67 3.34 -16.33
N LEU A 185 -2.48 4.37 -16.05
CA LEU A 185 -2.96 4.67 -14.70
C LEU A 185 -3.74 3.47 -14.11
N TYR A 186 -4.58 2.82 -14.90
CA TYR A 186 -5.28 1.60 -14.48
C TYR A 186 -4.30 0.46 -14.17
N GLU A 187 -3.34 0.18 -15.04
CA GLU A 187 -2.35 -0.90 -14.87
C GLU A 187 -1.51 -0.70 -13.60
N ASP A 188 -0.98 0.51 -13.38
CA ASP A 188 -0.19 0.86 -12.19
C ASP A 188 -1.04 0.81 -10.91
N THR A 189 -2.30 1.25 -10.99
CA THR A 189 -3.25 1.18 -9.88
C THR A 189 -3.58 -0.26 -9.51
N LEU A 190 -3.80 -1.11 -10.51
CA LEU A 190 -4.07 -2.53 -10.31
C LEU A 190 -2.90 -3.23 -9.65
N HIS A 191 -1.69 -2.97 -10.14
CA HIS A 191 -0.47 -3.46 -9.51
C HIS A 191 -0.36 -3.00 -8.05
N GLY A 192 -0.58 -1.71 -7.79
CA GLY A 192 -0.53 -1.15 -6.44
C GLY A 192 -1.58 -1.74 -5.49
N ALA A 193 -2.82 -1.93 -5.95
CA ALA A 193 -3.88 -2.52 -5.16
C ALA A 193 -3.58 -3.98 -4.80
N CYS A 194 -3.10 -4.77 -5.76
CA CYS A 194 -2.66 -6.15 -5.50
C CYS A 194 -1.47 -6.22 -4.54
N ARG A 195 -0.52 -5.28 -4.67
CA ARG A 195 0.61 -5.19 -3.77
C ARG A 195 0.15 -4.92 -2.33
N ILE A 196 -0.74 -3.94 -2.13
CA ILE A 196 -1.34 -3.64 -0.82
C ILE A 196 -2.08 -4.86 -0.27
N ALA A 197 -2.90 -5.52 -1.08
CA ALA A 197 -3.62 -6.72 -0.67
C ALA A 197 -2.67 -7.87 -0.26
N GLY A 198 -1.59 -8.09 -1.01
CA GLY A 198 -0.58 -9.09 -0.67
C GLY A 198 0.11 -8.80 0.67
N LEU A 199 0.55 -7.55 0.87
CA LEU A 199 1.18 -7.11 2.12
C LEU A 199 0.21 -7.22 3.31
N ALA A 200 -1.05 -6.83 3.13
CA ALA A 200 -2.10 -6.99 4.12
C ALA A 200 -2.31 -8.46 4.49
N GLY A 201 -2.27 -9.37 3.51
CA GLY A 201 -2.35 -10.82 3.73
C GLY A 201 -1.19 -11.34 4.59
N VAL A 202 0.05 -10.93 4.29
CA VAL A 202 1.25 -11.30 5.07
C VAL A 202 1.15 -10.82 6.51
N LEU A 203 0.79 -9.56 6.75
CA LEU A 203 0.66 -9.04 8.10
C LEU A 203 -0.48 -9.70 8.87
N THR A 204 -1.58 -10.01 8.18
CA THR A 204 -2.73 -10.70 8.77
C THR A 204 -2.38 -12.13 9.20
N SER A 205 -1.61 -12.87 8.38
CA SER A 205 -1.21 -14.24 8.69
C SER A 205 -0.30 -14.34 9.91
N HIS A 206 0.49 -13.31 10.18
CA HIS A 206 1.32 -13.19 11.39
C HIS A 206 0.57 -12.62 12.59
N GLY A 207 -0.68 -12.20 12.40
CA GLY A 207 -1.48 -11.57 13.46
C GLY A 207 -0.98 -10.18 13.84
N TYR A 208 -0.36 -9.46 12.90
CA TYR A 208 0.24 -8.15 13.13
C TYR A 208 -0.75 -6.98 12.97
N MET A 209 -1.83 -7.14 12.19
CA MET A 209 -2.78 -6.03 12.00
C MET A 209 -3.49 -5.61 13.29
N ARG A 210 -3.61 -6.51 14.29
CA ARG A 210 -4.18 -6.19 15.60
C ARG A 210 -3.25 -5.36 16.50
N LEU A 211 -1.96 -5.34 16.18
CA LEU A 211 -0.92 -4.60 16.90
C LEU A 211 -0.56 -3.30 16.19
N ASP A 212 -0.93 -3.19 14.92
CA ASP A 212 -0.70 -2.01 14.09
C ASP A 212 -1.58 -0.83 14.55
N SER A 213 -0.98 0.35 14.66
CA SER A 213 -1.64 1.59 15.09
C SER A 213 -2.48 2.24 13.97
N ALA A 214 -3.19 1.42 13.20
CA ALA A 214 -3.95 1.80 12.02
C ALA A 214 -3.11 2.52 10.94
N VAL A 215 -1.88 2.11 10.71
CA VAL A 215 -1.02 2.64 9.64
C VAL A 215 -1.54 2.21 8.27
N MET A 216 -2.02 0.96 8.13
CA MET A 216 -2.42 0.42 6.82
C MET A 216 -3.93 0.46 6.53
N HIS A 217 -4.78 0.81 7.50
CA HIS A 217 -6.24 0.65 7.33
C HIS A 217 -6.79 1.40 6.12
N VAL A 218 -6.35 2.65 5.89
CA VAL A 218 -6.79 3.45 4.74
C VAL A 218 -6.40 2.76 3.43
N SER A 219 -5.16 2.30 3.31
CA SER A 219 -4.69 1.56 2.14
C SER A 219 -5.49 0.29 1.89
N CYS A 220 -5.81 -0.47 2.94
CA CYS A 220 -6.66 -1.66 2.85
C CYS A 220 -8.08 -1.31 2.39
N ILE A 221 -8.66 -0.20 2.84
CA ILE A 221 -9.99 0.24 2.42
C ILE A 221 -9.99 0.61 0.93
N HIS A 222 -9.06 1.47 0.50
CA HIS A 222 -8.98 1.93 -0.87
C HIS A 222 -8.66 0.79 -1.86
N ALA A 223 -7.65 -0.03 -1.55
CA ALA A 223 -7.32 -1.20 -2.37
C ALA A 223 -8.45 -2.23 -2.36
N GLY A 224 -9.09 -2.43 -1.19
CA GLY A 224 -10.23 -3.33 -1.05
C GLY A 224 -11.40 -2.94 -1.93
N PHE A 225 -11.86 -1.69 -1.89
CA PHE A 225 -12.94 -1.22 -2.77
C PHE A 225 -12.56 -1.30 -4.25
N PHE A 226 -11.34 -0.91 -4.62
CA PHE A 226 -10.88 -0.99 -6.00
C PHE A 226 -10.88 -2.44 -6.53
N LEU A 227 -10.31 -3.38 -5.77
CA LEU A 227 -10.30 -4.80 -6.14
C LEU A 227 -11.70 -5.43 -6.11
N ALA A 228 -12.54 -5.02 -5.15
CA ALA A 228 -13.93 -5.45 -5.06
C ALA A 228 -14.70 -5.10 -6.33
N LYS A 229 -14.62 -3.84 -6.79
CA LYS A 229 -15.27 -3.36 -8.03
C LYS A 229 -14.82 -4.14 -9.28
N LEU A 230 -13.60 -4.67 -9.27
CA LEU A 230 -13.07 -5.51 -10.34
C LEU A 230 -13.45 -6.99 -10.22
N GLY A 231 -14.13 -7.41 -9.15
CA GLY A 231 -14.40 -8.83 -8.88
C GLY A 231 -13.12 -9.66 -8.65
N ARG A 232 -12.06 -9.03 -8.14
CA ARG A 232 -10.73 -9.66 -7.96
C ARG A 232 -10.63 -10.38 -6.61
N PRO A 233 -10.24 -11.66 -6.56
CA PRO A 233 -10.20 -12.44 -5.32
C PRO A 233 -9.16 -11.93 -4.30
N GLU A 234 -8.15 -11.18 -4.73
CA GLU A 234 -7.15 -10.57 -3.84
C GLU A 234 -7.78 -9.64 -2.79
N VAL A 235 -8.99 -9.14 -3.03
CA VAL A 235 -9.77 -8.34 -2.06
C VAL A 235 -9.93 -9.03 -0.71
N LEU A 236 -9.96 -10.37 -0.69
CA LEU A 236 -10.15 -11.15 0.54
C LEU A 236 -9.04 -10.89 1.56
N ASN A 237 -7.81 -10.58 1.11
CA ASN A 237 -6.72 -10.22 2.00
C ASN A 237 -6.98 -8.88 2.69
N CYS A 238 -7.49 -7.88 1.97
CA CYS A 238 -7.88 -6.59 2.55
C CYS A 238 -9.02 -6.76 3.55
N ILE A 239 -10.04 -7.57 3.22
CA ILE A 239 -11.17 -7.86 4.11
C ILE A 239 -10.70 -8.55 5.39
N ALA A 240 -9.82 -9.56 5.29
CA ALA A 240 -9.26 -10.26 6.44
C ALA A 240 -8.45 -9.31 7.34
N ALA A 241 -7.64 -8.43 6.74
CA ALA A 241 -6.86 -7.43 7.45
C ALA A 241 -7.76 -6.43 8.22
N LEU A 242 -8.84 -5.94 7.59
CA LEU A 242 -9.81 -5.03 8.23
C LEU A 242 -10.58 -5.72 9.37
N LYS A 243 -10.95 -6.98 9.22
CA LYS A 243 -11.53 -7.78 10.33
C LYS A 243 -10.55 -7.94 11.49
N GLN A 244 -9.26 -8.02 11.23
CA GLN A 244 -8.28 -8.07 12.30
C GLN A 244 -8.08 -6.69 12.97
N TYR A 245 -8.15 -5.59 12.21
CA TYR A 245 -8.19 -4.24 12.81
C TYR A 245 -9.41 -4.01 13.69
N SER A 246 -10.54 -4.65 13.40
CA SER A 246 -11.78 -4.43 14.16
C SER A 246 -11.72 -4.86 15.62
N HIS A 247 -10.65 -5.54 16.03
CA HIS A 247 -10.35 -5.76 17.45
C HIS A 247 -10.05 -4.47 18.22
N ALA A 248 -9.45 -3.47 17.55
CA ALA A 248 -9.11 -2.17 18.13
C ALA A 248 -9.96 -1.02 17.57
N TYR A 249 -10.43 -1.15 16.32
CA TYR A 249 -11.17 -0.11 15.60
C TYR A 249 -12.47 -0.70 15.02
N GLU A 250 -13.54 -0.72 15.80
CA GLU A 250 -14.80 -1.42 15.49
C GLU A 250 -15.36 -1.09 14.10
N GLU A 251 -15.26 0.17 13.67
CA GLU A 251 -15.69 0.65 12.35
C GLU A 251 -15.06 -0.09 11.16
N MET A 252 -13.92 -0.77 11.37
CA MET A 252 -13.27 -1.57 10.32
C MET A 252 -14.07 -2.83 9.98
N ALA A 253 -14.91 -3.34 10.89
CA ALA A 253 -15.81 -4.45 10.60
C ALA A 253 -16.89 -4.04 9.58
N GLU A 254 -17.44 -2.83 9.73
CA GLU A 254 -18.42 -2.28 8.78
C GLU A 254 -17.78 -2.09 7.40
N ARG A 255 -16.57 -1.52 7.35
CA ARG A 255 -15.82 -1.38 6.09
C ARG A 255 -15.53 -2.71 5.41
N ALA A 256 -15.15 -3.73 6.18
CA ALA A 256 -14.93 -5.07 5.64
C ALA A 256 -16.22 -5.66 5.02
N ALA A 257 -17.37 -5.45 5.67
CA ALA A 257 -18.67 -5.91 5.16
C ALA A 257 -19.12 -5.15 3.91
N GLU A 258 -18.90 -3.83 3.85
CA GLU A 258 -19.17 -3.02 2.67
C GLU A 258 -18.37 -3.49 1.46
N ILE A 259 -17.05 -3.70 1.63
CA ILE A 259 -16.16 -4.19 0.56
C ILE A 259 -16.60 -5.58 0.09
N GLN A 260 -16.97 -6.48 1.02
CA GLN A 260 -17.48 -7.81 0.69
C GLN A 260 -18.73 -7.73 -0.20
N LYS A 261 -19.68 -6.85 0.14
CA LYS A 261 -20.91 -6.66 -0.64
C LYS A 261 -20.61 -6.18 -2.06
N VAL A 262 -19.69 -5.21 -2.21
CA VAL A 262 -19.27 -4.71 -3.54
C VAL A 262 -18.62 -5.82 -4.36
N TYR A 263 -17.79 -6.65 -3.73
CA TYR A 263 -17.14 -7.79 -4.40
C TYR A 263 -18.14 -8.82 -4.90
N GLU A 264 -19.12 -9.20 -4.07
CA GLU A 264 -20.18 -10.14 -4.44
C GLU A 264 -21.02 -9.62 -5.61
N ALA A 265 -21.35 -8.33 -5.61
CA ALA A 265 -22.05 -7.68 -6.71
C ALA A 265 -21.24 -7.71 -8.01
N ALA A 266 -19.94 -7.39 -7.95
CA ALA A 266 -19.06 -7.40 -9.13
C ALA A 266 -18.87 -8.82 -9.70
N VAL A 267 -18.72 -9.84 -8.85
CA VAL A 267 -18.68 -11.25 -9.27
C VAL A 267 -20.03 -11.68 -9.88
N GLY A 268 -21.14 -11.11 -9.41
CA GLY A 268 -22.47 -11.25 -9.99
C GLY A 268 -22.64 -10.58 -11.37
N GLY A 269 -21.64 -9.82 -11.83
CA GLY A 269 -21.64 -9.15 -13.14
C GLY A 269 -21.99 -7.67 -13.09
N GLU A 270 -22.16 -7.07 -11.90
CA GLU A 270 -22.28 -5.62 -11.78
C GLU A 270 -20.93 -4.95 -12.12
N PHE A 271 -20.99 -3.80 -12.81
CA PHE A 271 -19.80 -3.08 -13.25
C PHE A 271 -19.99 -1.60 -12.94
N ASP A 272 -19.24 -1.09 -11.96
CA ASP A 272 -19.41 0.24 -11.38
C ASP A 272 -18.12 1.09 -11.50
N PHE A 273 -17.78 1.41 -12.74
CA PHE A 273 -16.77 2.40 -13.09
C PHE A 273 -17.41 3.48 -13.97
N ALA A 274 -17.03 4.73 -13.77
CA ALA A 274 -17.57 5.86 -14.49
C ALA A 274 -16.59 6.27 -15.60
N HIS A 275 -15.75 7.27 -15.36
CA HIS A 275 -14.89 7.82 -16.39
C HIS A 275 -13.73 6.88 -16.78
N MET A 276 -13.38 5.89 -15.95
CA MET A 276 -12.36 4.89 -16.26
C MET A 276 -12.92 3.62 -16.91
N ALA A 277 -14.23 3.54 -17.16
CA ALA A 277 -14.88 2.36 -17.75
C ALA A 277 -14.32 1.92 -19.11
N SER A 278 -13.70 2.82 -19.89
CA SER A 278 -13.12 2.50 -21.21
C SER A 278 -11.85 1.66 -21.13
N VAL A 279 -11.11 1.74 -20.03
CA VAL A 279 -9.81 1.06 -19.85
C VAL A 279 -9.86 -0.11 -18.87
N VAL A 280 -10.95 -0.22 -18.10
CA VAL A 280 -11.15 -1.30 -17.14
C VAL A 280 -11.74 -2.54 -17.85
N PRO A 281 -11.10 -3.73 -17.76
CA PRO A 281 -11.63 -4.97 -18.31
C PRO A 281 -13.00 -5.32 -17.70
N ARG A 282 -13.96 -5.69 -18.55
CA ARG A 282 -15.27 -6.16 -18.10
C ARG A 282 -15.17 -7.64 -17.67
N PRO A 283 -15.68 -8.02 -16.49
CA PRO A 283 -15.62 -9.39 -15.97
C PRO A 283 -16.20 -10.47 -16.91
N ASN A 284 -17.17 -10.09 -17.78
CA ASN A 284 -17.90 -11.03 -18.65
C ASN A 284 -17.57 -10.92 -20.15
N GLY A 285 -16.47 -10.23 -20.52
CA GLY A 285 -15.94 -10.34 -21.88
C GLY A 285 -15.27 -11.70 -22.05
N HIS A 286 -15.85 -12.61 -22.82
CA HIS A 286 -15.22 -13.88 -23.23
C HIS A 286 -13.84 -13.64 -23.87
N ALA A 287 -12.80 -13.65 -23.06
CA ALA A 287 -11.42 -13.79 -23.48
C ALA A 287 -10.85 -14.92 -22.62
N GLY A 288 -10.84 -16.14 -23.18
CA GLY A 288 -10.16 -17.27 -22.58
C GLY A 288 -8.69 -16.94 -22.41
N TYR A 289 -8.26 -16.74 -21.17
CA TYR A 289 -6.86 -16.81 -20.80
C TYR A 289 -6.60 -18.18 -20.15
N PRO A 290 -5.52 -18.87 -20.54
CA PRO A 290 -5.14 -20.13 -19.96
C PRO A 290 -4.68 -19.89 -18.52
N MET A 291 -5.32 -20.59 -17.58
CA MET A 291 -4.81 -20.78 -16.23
C MET A 291 -3.55 -21.64 -16.30
N ASP A 292 -2.39 -21.02 -16.55
CA ASP A 292 -1.09 -21.64 -16.32
C ASP A 292 -0.16 -20.58 -15.73
N GLY A 293 0.09 -20.67 -14.42
CA GLY A 293 0.97 -19.74 -13.72
C GLY A 293 0.57 -19.38 -12.29
N LEU A 294 -0.25 -20.18 -11.62
CA LEU A 294 -0.35 -20.06 -10.16
C LEU A 294 0.94 -20.61 -9.54
N MET A 295 1.74 -19.73 -8.96
CA MET A 295 2.80 -20.09 -8.03
C MET A 295 2.18 -20.83 -6.84
N SER A 296 2.14 -22.14 -6.95
CA SER A 296 1.95 -23.04 -5.81
C SER A 296 3.16 -22.86 -4.90
N VAL A 297 2.95 -22.22 -3.76
CA VAL A 297 3.82 -22.36 -2.59
C VAL A 297 3.90 -23.86 -2.30
N ARG A 298 5.05 -24.49 -2.63
CA ARG A 298 5.28 -25.91 -2.35
C ARG A 298 5.44 -26.08 -0.85
N HIS A 299 4.42 -26.64 -0.20
CA HIS A 299 4.59 -27.30 1.07
C HIS A 299 5.51 -28.50 0.87
N ASN A 300 6.70 -28.44 1.48
CA ASN A 300 7.67 -29.51 1.46
C ASN A 300 7.27 -30.56 2.51
N SER A 301 6.38 -31.50 2.13
CA SER A 301 6.07 -32.68 2.94
C SER A 301 7.18 -33.72 2.79
N HIS A 302 8.12 -33.75 3.75
CA HIS A 302 9.01 -34.89 3.92
C HIS A 302 8.24 -36.05 4.56
N SER A 303 8.04 -37.13 3.82
CA SER A 303 7.80 -38.46 4.38
C SER A 303 9.06 -39.31 4.24
N PRO A 304 9.44 -40.12 5.25
CA PRO A 304 10.75 -40.77 5.31
C PRO A 304 10.74 -42.13 4.61
N ALA A 305 11.84 -42.43 3.90
CA ALA A 305 12.10 -43.75 3.34
C ALA A 305 13.07 -44.56 4.22
N HIS A 306 12.62 -45.77 4.50
CA HIS A 306 13.29 -46.95 5.08
C HIS A 306 14.81 -47.10 4.89
N HIS A 307 15.49 -47.42 6.01
CA HIS A 307 16.62 -48.37 6.03
C HIS A 307 16.58 -49.25 7.31
N GLN A 308 16.44 -50.56 7.12
CA GLN A 308 16.82 -51.68 8.02
C GLN A 308 18.37 -51.77 8.07
N GLN A 309 19.11 -52.36 9.01
CA GLN A 309 19.00 -53.21 10.22
C GLN A 309 20.43 -53.12 10.86
N HIS A 310 20.71 -53.23 12.17
CA HIS A 310 20.79 -54.47 12.96
C HIS A 310 21.24 -54.19 14.43
N HIS A 311 20.61 -54.92 15.36
CA HIS A 311 21.03 -55.40 16.69
C HIS A 311 22.00 -54.62 17.61
N GLN A 312 21.54 -54.30 18.83
CA GLN A 312 21.92 -55.01 20.07
C GLN A 312 21.05 -54.62 21.29
N SER A 313 20.48 -55.65 21.92
CA SER A 313 20.13 -55.89 23.35
C SER A 313 19.77 -54.76 24.34
N SER A 314 18.55 -54.88 24.89
CA SER A 314 17.92 -54.39 26.15
C SER A 314 18.78 -54.57 27.44
N PRO A 315 18.46 -54.00 28.65
CA PRO A 315 17.09 -53.75 29.16
C PRO A 315 16.78 -52.55 30.11
N LEU A 316 15.46 -52.28 30.19
CA LEU A 316 14.58 -51.83 31.29
C LEU A 316 15.16 -51.30 32.62
N SER A 317 14.70 -50.11 33.02
CA SER A 317 14.25 -49.73 34.38
C SER A 317 13.38 -48.45 34.25
N GLN A 318 12.05 -48.52 34.43
CA GLN A 318 11.26 -48.34 35.67
C GLN A 318 11.41 -46.96 36.38
N PHE A 319 10.31 -46.18 36.30
CA PHE A 319 9.72 -45.09 37.13
C PHE A 319 10.29 -44.78 38.53
N PRO A 320 9.97 -43.63 39.21
CA PRO A 320 8.74 -42.80 39.13
C PRO A 320 8.94 -41.25 39.16
N VAL A 321 8.02 -40.43 38.63
CA VAL A 321 6.88 -39.76 39.30
C VAL A 321 7.06 -39.44 40.79
N THR A 322 7.33 -38.17 41.09
CA THR A 322 6.98 -37.54 42.38
C THR A 322 6.31 -36.20 42.10
N ALA A 323 5.03 -36.15 42.44
CA ALA A 323 4.34 -34.91 42.79
C ALA A 323 4.84 -34.47 44.17
N ASP A 324 5.03 -33.17 44.39
CA ASP A 324 4.78 -32.61 45.71
C ASP A 324 4.34 -31.15 45.66
N ASN A 325 3.45 -30.85 46.61
CA ASN A 325 2.72 -29.62 46.84
C ASN A 325 3.55 -28.60 47.65
N GLY A 326 3.12 -27.33 47.65
CA GLY A 326 3.38 -26.35 48.71
C GLY A 326 3.71 -24.96 48.18
N PHE A 327 2.73 -24.05 48.07
CA PHE A 327 2.42 -23.00 49.06
C PHE A 327 3.64 -22.24 49.60
N TYR A 328 3.76 -20.94 49.30
CA TYR A 328 3.52 -19.84 50.25
C TYR A 328 3.75 -18.46 49.60
N ALA A 329 2.85 -17.53 50.00
CA ALA A 329 2.97 -16.07 50.12
C ALA A 329 3.18 -15.22 48.85
#